data_AF-A0A4P5YU98-F1
#
_entry.id   AF-A0A4P5YU98-F1
#
_cell.length_a   1.000
_cell.length_b   1.000
_cell.length_c   1.000
_cell.angle_alpha   90.00
_cell.angle_beta   90.00
_cell.angle_gamma   90.00
#
_symmetry.space_group_name_H-M   'P 1'
#
loop_
_entity.id
_entity.type
_entity.pdbx_description
1 polymer ?
#
loop_
_entity_poly.entity_id
_entity_poly.type
_entity_poly.pdbx_seq_one_letter_code
_entity_poly.pdbx_strand_id
1 'polypeptide(L)' 'MKTITLRRIDLQFDAGQLTHGPAAQQARQAVELINLTLQREPFGLGAQLFVHPDEVEVETGETAA' A
#
# COMPACT_ATOMS: atom_id res chain seq x y z
N MET A 1 13.63 11.61 12.62
CA MET A 1 12.97 10.52 11.89
C MET A 1 13.47 9.20 12.45
N LYS A 2 12.56 8.26 12.71
CA LYS A 2 12.89 6.90 13.17
C LYS A 2 12.38 5.92 12.11
N THR A 3 13.22 4.97 11.71
CA THR A 3 12.82 3.90 10.78
C THR A 3 12.49 2.66 11.59
N ILE A 4 11.34 2.03 11.30
CA ILE A 4 10.96 0.73 11.85
C ILE A 4 10.76 -0.19 10.65
N THR A 5 11.51 -1.30 10.62
CA THR A 5 11.37 -2.32 9.57
C THR A 5 10.43 -3.40 10.08
N LEU A 6 9.28 -3.49 9.44
CA LEU A 6 8.31 -4.56 9.66
C LEU A 6 8.46 -5.55 8.50
N ARG A 7 8.62 -6.83 8.81
CA ARG A 7 8.68 -7.89 7.79
C ARG A 7 7.31 -8.54 7.68
N ARG A 8 6.84 -8.77 6.45
CA ARG A 8 5.55 -9.41 6.12
C ARG A 8 4.35 -8.66 6.70
N ILE A 9 3.92 -7.61 6.00
CA ILE A 9 2.67 -6.89 6.29
C ILE A 9 1.67 -7.22 5.18
N ASP A 10 0.47 -7.62 5.57
CA ASP A 10 -0.64 -7.79 4.64
C ASP A 10 -1.43 -6.48 4.52
N LEU A 11 -1.64 -6.05 3.28
CA LEU A 11 -2.43 -4.87 2.96
C LEU A 11 -3.73 -5.29 2.27
N GLN A 12 -4.86 -5.14 2.99
CA GLN A 12 -6.18 -5.38 2.44
C GLN A 12 -6.91 -4.07 2.13
N PHE A 13 -7.50 -3.98 0.96
CA PHE A 13 -8.25 -2.82 0.48
C PHE A 13 -9.32 -3.25 -0.53
N ASP A 14 -10.28 -2.36 -0.78
CA ASP A 14 -11.35 -2.58 -1.77
C ASP A 14 -10.81 -2.31 -3.20
N ALA A 15 -10.35 -3.38 -3.84
CA ALA A 15 -9.85 -3.35 -5.21
C ALA A 15 -11.00 -3.16 -6.20
N GLY A 16 -10.89 -2.15 -7.07
CA GLY A 16 -11.96 -1.76 -8.02
C GLY A 16 -12.73 -0.51 -7.59
N GLN A 17 -12.80 -0.21 -6.29
CA GLN A 17 -13.32 1.07 -5.80
C GLN A 17 -12.20 2.10 -5.60
N LEU A 18 -11.11 1.69 -4.95
CA LEU A 18 -10.02 2.59 -4.58
C LEU A 18 -8.87 2.60 -5.60
N THR A 19 -8.71 1.49 -6.32
CA THR A 19 -7.57 1.25 -7.22
C THR A 19 -8.01 0.56 -8.50
N HIS A 20 -7.27 0.80 -9.59
CA HIS A 20 -7.63 0.34 -10.93
C HIS A 20 -6.46 -0.33 -11.65
N GLY A 21 -6.77 -1.22 -12.58
CA GLY A 21 -5.79 -1.95 -13.39
C GLY A 21 -5.42 -3.33 -12.81
N PRO A 22 -4.32 -3.94 -13.28
CA PRO A 22 -3.86 -5.25 -12.82
C PRO A 22 -3.47 -5.24 -11.34
N ALA A 23 -3.50 -6.41 -10.69
CA ALA A 23 -3.31 -6.55 -9.25
C ALA A 23 -1.98 -5.93 -8.73
N ALA A 24 -0.88 -6.09 -9.45
CA ALA A 24 0.41 -5.46 -9.11
C ALA A 24 0.36 -3.92 -9.19
N GLN A 25 -0.41 -3.36 -10.11
CA GLN A 25 -0.63 -1.92 -10.20
C GLN A 25 -1.52 -1.42 -9.07
N GLN A 26 -2.57 -2.18 -8.73
CA GLN A 26 -3.46 -1.88 -7.61
C GLN A 26 -2.69 -1.87 -6.27
N ALA A 27 -1.81 -2.84 -6.04
CA ALA A 27 -0.96 -2.85 -4.84
C ALA A 27 -0.08 -1.60 -4.71
N ARG A 28 0.51 -1.14 -5.82
CA ARG A 28 1.29 0.12 -5.85
C ARG A 28 0.42 1.34 -5.55
N GLN A 29 -0.74 1.45 -6.20
CA GLN A 29 -1.68 2.53 -5.95
C GLN A 29 -2.15 2.57 -4.49
N ALA A 30 -2.39 1.42 -3.87
CA ALA A 30 -2.77 1.33 -2.47
C ALA A 30 -1.67 1.89 -1.54
N VAL A 31 -0.40 1.56 -1.78
CA VAL A 31 0.74 2.11 -1.05
C VAL A 31 0.85 3.63 -1.24
N GLU A 32 0.64 4.12 -2.46
CA GLU A 32 0.64 5.56 -2.75
C GLU A 32 -0.47 6.30 -1.98
N LEU A 33 -1.68 5.75 -1.93
CA LEU A 33 -2.80 6.32 -1.18
C LEU A 33 -2.52 6.39 0.33
N ILE A 34 -1.92 5.33 0.89
CA ILE A 34 -1.50 5.32 2.30
C ILE A 34 -0.43 6.38 2.54
N ASN A 35 0.59 6.45 1.68
CA ASN A 35 1.62 7.47 1.77
C ASN A 35 1.04 8.89 1.69
N LEU A 36 0.12 9.14 0.76
CA LEU A 36 -0.59 10.43 0.66
C LEU A 36 -1.29 10.82 1.96
N THR A 37 -1.84 9.84 2.69
CA THR A 37 -2.48 10.07 3.97
C THR A 37 -1.45 10.35 5.06
N LEU A 38 -0.40 9.51 5.16
CA LEU A 38 0.66 9.63 6.17
C LEU A 38 1.55 10.87 5.99
N GLN A 39 1.61 11.43 4.79
CA GLN A 39 2.39 12.62 4.49
C GLN A 39 1.66 13.92 4.84
N ARG A 40 0.34 13.88 5.10
CA ARG A 40 -0.45 15.05 5.47
C ARG A 40 -0.31 15.37 6.95
N GLU A 41 0.86 15.84 7.35
CA GLU A 41 1.06 16.53 8.64
C GLU A 41 1.22 18.04 8.41
N PRO A 42 0.67 18.90 9.29
CA PRO A 42 0.67 20.35 9.09
C PRO A 42 2.06 21.00 8.98
N PHE A 43 3.15 20.28 9.27
CA PHE A 43 4.52 20.83 9.30
C PHE A 43 5.59 19.96 8.62
N GLY A 44 5.24 19.02 7.73
CA GLY A 44 6.22 18.26 6.94
C GLY A 44 5.80 16.83 6.63
N LEU A 45 6.78 16.01 6.20
CA LEU A 45 6.58 14.57 5.97
C LEU A 45 6.35 13.85 7.32
N GLY A 46 5.10 13.48 7.60
CA GLY A 46 4.73 12.73 8.80
C GLY A 46 5.31 11.31 8.83
N ALA A 47 5.00 10.52 7.80
CA ALA A 47 5.57 9.19 7.59
C ALA A 47 5.54 8.77 6.11
N GLN A 48 6.33 7.75 5.79
CA GLN A 48 6.36 7.11 4.48
C GLN A 48 6.61 5.61 4.63
N LEU A 49 5.82 4.81 3.91
CA LEU A 49 6.08 3.40 3.66
C LEU A 49 7.05 3.27 2.49
N PHE A 50 8.13 2.54 2.72
CA PHE A 50 9.04 2.07 1.70
C PHE A 50 8.70 0.62 1.38
N VAL A 51 8.41 0.34 0.12
CA VAL A 51 8.03 -1.00 -0.35
C VAL A 51 8.99 -1.42 -1.44
N HIS A 52 9.58 -2.59 -1.27
CA HIS A 52 10.47 -3.22 -2.23
C HIS A 52 9.64 -4.05 -3.22
N PRO A 53 9.61 -3.72 -4.52
CA PRO A 53 8.71 -4.36 -5.48
C PRO A 53 8.89 -5.88 -5.61
N ASP A 54 10.09 -6.36 -5.34
CA ASP A 54 10.48 -7.78 -5.31
C ASP A 54 9.96 -8.54 -4.07
N GLU A 55 9.54 -7.82 -3.03
CA GLU A 55 8.93 -8.38 -1.82
C GLU A 55 7.40 -8.28 -1.80
N VAL A 56 6.79 -7.79 -2.90
CA VAL A 56 5.32 -7.67 -3.01
C VAL A 56 4.73 -8.95 -3.58
N GLU A 57 4.05 -9.71 -2.73
CA GLU A 57 3.20 -10.83 -3.12
C GLU A 57 1.75 -10.35 -3.21
N VAL A 58 1.08 -10.65 -4.32
CA VAL A 58 -0.32 -10.26 -4.54
C VAL A 58 -1.18 -11.51 -4.60
N GLU A 59 -1.95 -11.71 -3.55
CA GLU A 59 -2.95 -12.76 -3.47
C GLU A 59 -4.32 -12.19 -3.87
N THR A 60 -4.81 -12.58 -5.04
CA THR A 60 -6.20 -12.32 -5.42
C THR A 60 -7.04 -13.48 -4.92
N GLY A 61 -7.73 -13.31 -3.80
CA GLY A 61 -8.79 -14.23 -3.43
C GLY A 61 -9.91 -14.15 -4.46
N GLU A 62 -10.26 -15.26 -5.10
CA GLU A 62 -11.60 -15.42 -5.66
C GLU A 62 -12.56 -15.32 -4.47
N THR A 63 -13.16 -14.17 -4.25
CA THR A 63 -14.42 -14.11 -3.51
C THR A 63 -15.42 -14.88 -4.37
N ALA A 64 -15.53 -16.19 -4.14
CA ALA A 64 -16.41 -17.06 -4.88
C ALA A 64 -17.86 -16.53 -4.82
N ALA A 65 -18.38 -16.21 -6.01
CA ALA A 65 -19.78 -16.04 -6.42
C ALA A 65 -20.68 -15.06 -5.62
#